data_AF-A0A852TSK9-F1
#
_entry.id   AF-A0A852TSK9-F1
#
_cell.length_a   1.000
_cell.length_b   1.000
_cell.length_c   1.000
_cell.angle_alpha   90.00
_cell.angle_beta   90.00
_cell.angle_gamma   90.00
#
_symmetry.space_group_name_H-M   'P 1'
#
loop_
_entity.id
_entity.type
_entity.pdbx_description
1 polymer ?
#
loop_
_entity_poly.entity_id
_entity_poly.type
_entity_poly.pdbx_seq_one_letter_code
_entity_poly.pdbx_strand_id
1 'polypeptide(L)'
;MRHVIGFIIGLVLAPVILLASGWALPRFVTINGFGGTFVSFTGITALGALALLALVLACTLTAPRLTPLVPGIAGLTLVGVTAAHLLRPGLADRVPGLPGLEGALTLLPLGLYLPLALALIIPLFVPSRWQSYRPRGAHAAGEDEEYFEDLYDDDGDEAAPPRRRDAGAA
;
A
#
# COMPACT_ATOMS: atom_id res chain seq x y z
N MET A 1 2.45 -4.14 14.25
CA MET A 1 1.61 -2.92 14.14
C MET A 1 1.43 -2.41 12.71
N ARG A 2 2.48 -2.29 11.88
CA ARG A 2 2.39 -1.81 10.47
C ARG A 2 1.34 -2.51 9.59
N HIS A 3 1.07 -3.80 9.80
CA HIS A 3 0.08 -4.55 9.01
C HIS A 3 -1.37 -4.20 9.36
N VAL A 4 -1.66 -3.95 10.65
CA VAL A 4 -3.00 -3.54 11.11
C VAL A 4 -3.35 -2.15 10.59
N ILE A 5 -2.37 -1.23 10.66
CA ILE A 5 -2.53 0.12 10.10
C ILE A 5 -2.80 0.04 8.60
N GLY A 6 -2.02 -0.76 7.86
CA GLY A 6 -2.24 -0.95 6.43
C GLY A 6 -3.61 -1.55 6.10
N PHE A 7 -4.09 -2.48 6.91
CA PHE A 7 -5.43 -3.05 6.78
C PHE A 7 -6.53 -2.00 6.97
N ILE A 8 -6.47 -1.21 8.04
CA ILE A 8 -7.46 -0.16 8.33
C ILE A 8 -7.45 0.91 7.24
N ILE A 9 -6.26 1.36 6.82
CA ILE A 9 -6.13 2.33 5.72
C ILE A 9 -6.74 1.77 4.44
N GLY A 10 -6.45 0.52 4.09
CA GLY A 10 -7.03 -0.12 2.91
C GLY A 10 -8.56 -0.21 2.99
N LEU A 11 -9.11 -0.52 4.17
CA LEU A 11 -10.56 -0.60 4.39
C LEU A 11 -11.26 0.76 4.24
N VAL A 12 -10.62 1.84 4.69
CA VAL A 12 -11.14 3.22 4.53
C VAL A 12 -10.92 3.75 3.11
N LEU A 13 -9.89 3.27 2.40
CA LEU A 13 -9.57 3.75 1.06
C LEU A 13 -10.67 3.43 0.05
N ALA A 14 -11.32 2.27 0.13
CA ALA A 14 -12.42 1.92 -0.78
C ALA A 14 -13.63 2.87 -0.72
N PRO A 15 -14.23 3.19 0.44
CA PRO A 15 -15.29 4.18 0.49
C PRO A 15 -14.81 5.58 0.08
N VAL A 16 -13.55 5.95 0.35
CA VAL A 16 -12.97 7.21 -0.14
C VAL A 16 -12.94 7.23 -1.67
N ILE A 17 -12.50 6.15 -2.32
CA ILE A 17 -12.51 6.02 -3.78
C ILE A 17 -13.93 6.20 -4.31
N LEU A 18 -14.89 5.42 -3.79
CA LEU A 18 -16.30 5.45 -4.22
C LEU A 18 -16.91 6.86 -4.13
N LEU A 19 -16.79 7.49 -2.97
CA LEU A 19 -17.39 8.79 -2.72
C LEU A 19 -16.68 9.90 -3.50
N ALA A 20 -15.35 9.85 -3.63
CA ALA A 20 -14.61 10.84 -4.39
C ALA A 20 -14.93 10.77 -5.90
N SER A 21 -14.95 9.57 -6.50
CA SER A 21 -15.33 9.41 -7.90
C SER A 21 -16.80 9.71 -8.14
N GLY A 22 -17.67 9.28 -7.23
CA GLY A 22 -19.10 9.57 -7.31
C GLY A 22 -19.44 11.05 -7.14
N TRP A 23 -18.67 11.79 -6.34
CA TRP A 23 -18.80 13.24 -6.21
C TRP A 23 -18.33 13.98 -7.47
N ALA A 24 -17.30 13.48 -8.14
CA ALA A 24 -16.74 14.10 -9.34
C ALA A 24 -17.67 13.96 -10.55
N LEU A 25 -18.35 12.82 -10.71
CA LEU A 25 -19.19 12.51 -11.87
C LEU A 25 -20.23 13.61 -12.23
N PRO A 26 -21.14 14.02 -11.33
CA PRO A 26 -22.18 15.00 -11.67
C PRO A 26 -21.60 16.35 -12.10
N ARG A 27 -20.40 16.72 -11.63
CA ARG A 27 -19.70 17.94 -12.04
C ARG A 27 -19.27 17.88 -13.49
N PHE A 28 -18.73 16.74 -13.94
CA PHE A 28 -18.38 16.54 -15.34
C PHE A 28 -19.60 16.48 -16.25
N VAL A 29 -20.68 15.82 -15.81
CA VAL A 29 -21.95 15.80 -16.54
C VAL A 29 -22.50 17.22 -16.71
N THR A 30 -22.42 18.05 -15.67
CA THR A 30 -22.86 19.45 -15.70
C THR A 30 -22.02 20.27 -16.68
N ILE A 31 -20.68 20.15 -16.63
CA ILE A 31 -19.78 20.85 -17.56
C ILE A 31 -20.11 20.47 -19.01
N ASN A 32 -20.26 19.17 -19.29
CA ASN A 32 -20.57 18.69 -20.64
C ASN A 32 -21.97 19.12 -21.11
N GLY A 33 -22.97 19.10 -20.22
CA GLY A 33 -24.36 19.44 -20.54
C GLY A 33 -24.60 20.92 -20.82
N PHE A 34 -23.84 21.82 -20.19
CA PHE A 34 -23.96 23.27 -20.38
C PHE A 34 -22.93 23.86 -21.35
N GLY A 35 -22.15 23.02 -22.06
CA GLY A 35 -21.06 23.49 -22.93
C GLY A 35 -19.95 24.23 -22.16
N GLY A 36 -19.82 23.95 -20.87
CA GLY A 36 -18.79 24.52 -20.01
C GLY A 36 -17.39 24.01 -20.36
N THR A 37 -16.38 24.76 -19.95
CA THR A 37 -14.98 24.36 -20.17
C THR A 37 -14.39 23.74 -18.91
N PHE A 38 -13.36 22.90 -19.08
CA PHE A 38 -12.57 22.36 -17.96
C PHE A 38 -11.83 23.46 -17.18
N VAL A 39 -11.71 24.66 -17.75
CA VAL A 39 -11.08 25.84 -17.12
C VAL A 39 -12.05 26.60 -16.21
N SER A 40 -13.34 26.24 -16.22
CA SER A 40 -14.29 26.75 -15.22
C SER A 40 -13.88 26.33 -13.81
N PHE A 41 -14.26 27.11 -12.80
CA PHE A 41 -13.98 26.80 -11.38
C PHE A 41 -14.46 25.38 -10.99
N THR A 42 -15.66 25.00 -11.44
CA THR A 42 -16.21 23.65 -11.24
C THR A 42 -15.38 22.57 -11.93
N GLY A 43 -14.88 22.83 -13.14
CA GLY A 43 -14.01 21.92 -13.88
C GLY A 43 -12.67 21.71 -13.22
N ILE A 44 -12.01 22.79 -12.84
CA ILE A 44 -10.69 22.74 -12.18
C ILE A 44 -10.79 22.03 -10.83
N THR A 45 -11.84 22.30 -10.04
CA THR A 45 -12.03 21.64 -8.73
C THR A 45 -12.31 20.15 -8.86
N ALA A 46 -13.16 19.74 -9.82
CA ALA A 46 -13.43 18.33 -10.10
C ALA A 46 -12.18 17.59 -10.62
N LEU A 47 -11.45 18.20 -11.56
CA LEU A 47 -10.19 17.66 -12.07
C LEU A 47 -9.13 17.57 -10.97
N GLY A 48 -8.97 18.60 -10.15
CA GLY A 48 -8.02 18.62 -9.04
C GLY A 48 -8.32 17.51 -8.02
N ALA A 49 -9.60 17.30 -7.69
CA ALA A 49 -10.01 16.21 -6.79
C ALA A 49 -9.70 14.82 -7.38
N LEU A 50 -10.00 14.60 -8.66
CA LEU A 50 -9.66 13.34 -9.34
C LEU A 50 -8.15 13.15 -9.50
N ALA A 51 -7.40 14.20 -9.78
CA ALA A 51 -5.94 14.16 -9.87
C ALA A 51 -5.32 13.80 -8.52
N LEU A 52 -5.83 14.37 -7.43
CA LEU A 52 -5.42 14.00 -6.07
C LEU A 52 -5.75 12.53 -5.77
N LEU A 53 -6.95 12.06 -6.13
CA LEU A 53 -7.33 10.66 -5.98
C LEU A 53 -6.42 9.73 -6.79
N ALA A 54 -6.14 10.08 -8.04
CA ALA A 54 -5.24 9.33 -8.91
C ALA A 54 -3.81 9.31 -8.35
N LEU A 55 -3.34 10.41 -7.77
CA LEU A 55 -2.05 10.48 -7.09
C LEU A 55 -2.00 9.57 -5.88
N VAL A 56 -3.04 9.58 -5.02
CA VAL A 56 -3.15 8.67 -3.87
C VAL A 56 -3.11 7.22 -4.34
N LEU A 57 -3.88 6.87 -5.38
CA LEU A 57 -3.87 5.53 -5.96
C LEU A 57 -2.49 5.16 -6.50
N ALA A 58 -1.85 6.04 -7.27
CA ALA A 58 -0.50 5.83 -7.78
C ALA A 58 0.50 5.61 -6.65
N CYS A 59 0.45 6.40 -5.58
CA CYS A 59 1.29 6.22 -4.40
C CYS A 59 1.04 4.87 -3.72
N THR A 60 -0.22 4.46 -3.54
CA THR A 60 -0.55 3.16 -2.93
C THR A 60 -0.09 1.98 -3.79
N LEU A 61 -0.14 2.12 -5.12
CA LEU A 61 0.29 1.10 -6.07
C LEU A 61 1.79 1.06 -6.25
N THR A 62 2.52 2.17 -6.14
CA THR A 62 3.96 2.24 -6.46
C THR A 62 4.88 2.21 -5.25
N ALA A 63 4.45 2.73 -4.10
CA ALA A 63 5.35 2.91 -2.96
C ALA A 63 5.80 1.55 -2.38
N PRO A 64 7.10 1.22 -2.42
CA PRO A 64 7.61 -0.05 -1.90
C PRO A 64 7.56 -0.13 -0.37
N ARG A 65 7.42 1.02 0.30
CA ARG A 65 7.34 1.12 1.78
C ARG A 65 5.94 0.87 2.33
N LEU A 66 4.90 0.92 1.50
CA LEU A 66 3.54 0.62 1.92
C LEU A 66 3.33 -0.89 1.87
N THR A 67 2.73 -1.44 2.92
CA THR A 67 2.40 -2.87 2.96
C THR A 67 1.47 -3.21 1.78
N PRO A 68 1.69 -4.31 1.04
CA PRO A 68 0.84 -4.71 -0.08
C PRO A 68 -0.62 -4.96 0.33
N LEU A 69 -0.89 -5.09 1.64
CA LEU A 69 -2.23 -5.15 2.22
C LEU A 69 -3.06 -3.88 1.99
N VAL A 70 -2.48 -2.68 1.89
CA VAL A 70 -3.26 -1.45 1.70
C VAL A 70 -4.05 -1.48 0.39
N PRO A 71 -3.40 -1.56 -0.79
CA PRO A 71 -4.12 -1.64 -2.05
C PRO A 71 -4.94 -2.94 -2.14
N GLY A 72 -4.43 -4.05 -1.61
CA GLY A 72 -5.14 -5.33 -1.63
C GLY A 72 -6.49 -5.32 -0.90
N ILE A 73 -6.51 -4.82 0.34
CA ILE A 73 -7.75 -4.69 1.12
C ILE A 73 -8.68 -3.65 0.50
N ALA A 74 -8.15 -2.55 -0.03
CA ALA A 74 -8.95 -1.57 -0.75
C ALA A 74 -9.63 -2.20 -1.98
N GLY A 75 -8.91 -3.00 -2.78
CA GLY A 75 -9.46 -3.70 -3.93
C GLY A 75 -10.53 -4.73 -3.52
N LEU A 76 -10.25 -5.57 -2.52
CA LEU A 76 -11.21 -6.56 -2.03
C LEU A 76 -12.48 -5.94 -1.46
N THR A 77 -12.35 -4.82 -0.71
CA THR A 77 -13.52 -4.09 -0.21
C THR A 77 -14.32 -3.47 -1.34
N LEU A 78 -13.67 -2.94 -2.39
CA LEU A 78 -14.35 -2.44 -3.58
C LEU A 78 -15.11 -3.53 -4.33
N VAL A 79 -14.51 -4.72 -4.50
CA VAL A 79 -15.20 -5.91 -5.05
C VAL A 79 -16.38 -6.30 -4.18
N GLY A 80 -16.20 -6.35 -2.86
CA GLY A 80 -17.23 -6.70 -1.90
C GLY A 80 -18.44 -5.76 -1.96
N VAL A 81 -18.20 -4.45 -2.02
CA VAL A 81 -19.26 -3.44 -2.18
C VAL A 81 -19.96 -3.59 -3.53
N THR A 82 -19.20 -3.80 -4.61
CA THR A 82 -19.76 -4.00 -5.96
C THR A 82 -20.65 -5.23 -6.00
N ALA A 83 -20.17 -6.36 -5.47
CA ALA A 83 -20.94 -7.61 -5.40
C ALA A 83 -22.16 -7.47 -4.48
N ALA A 84 -22.04 -6.80 -3.33
CA ALA A 84 -23.16 -6.57 -2.42
C ALA A 84 -24.26 -5.74 -3.08
N HIS A 85 -23.91 -4.71 -3.86
CA HIS A 85 -24.86 -3.91 -4.60
C HIS A 85 -25.57 -4.70 -5.70
N LEU A 86 -24.85 -5.54 -6.45
CA LEU A 86 -25.43 -6.38 -7.49
C LEU A 86 -26.36 -7.47 -6.92
N LEU A 87 -25.99 -8.07 -5.79
CA LEU A 87 -26.79 -9.13 -5.15
C LEU A 87 -27.98 -8.56 -4.36
N ARG A 88 -27.82 -7.37 -3.77
CA ARG A 88 -28.82 -6.73 -2.91
C ARG A 88 -28.83 -5.21 -3.12
N PRO A 89 -29.46 -4.72 -4.20
CA PRO A 89 -29.46 -3.30 -4.52
C PRO A 89 -30.09 -2.43 -3.43
N GLY A 90 -31.12 -2.93 -2.74
CA GLY A 90 -31.79 -2.22 -1.63
C GLY A 90 -30.94 -2.02 -0.36
N LEU A 91 -29.69 -2.49 -0.34
CA LEU A 91 -28.74 -2.09 0.71
C LEU A 91 -28.32 -0.62 0.58
N ALA A 92 -28.32 -0.08 -0.64
CA ALA A 92 -27.98 1.30 -0.90
C ALA A 92 -28.93 2.27 -0.20
N ASP A 93 -30.23 1.93 -0.14
CA ASP A 93 -31.28 2.74 0.48
C ASP A 93 -31.12 2.90 2.00
N ARG A 94 -30.30 2.06 2.63
CA ARG A 94 -30.01 2.10 4.06
C ARG A 94 -28.81 2.97 4.42
N VAL A 95 -28.05 3.42 3.42
CA VAL A 95 -26.88 4.26 3.64
C VAL A 95 -27.35 5.71 3.74
N PRO A 96 -26.95 6.45 4.79
CA PRO A 96 -27.30 7.87 4.89
C PRO A 96 -26.77 8.64 3.67
N GLY A 97 -27.48 9.71 3.28
CA GLY A 97 -27.14 10.53 2.12
C GLY A 97 -25.78 11.21 2.27
N LEU A 98 -24.73 10.53 1.78
CA LEU A 98 -23.36 11.03 1.78
C LEU A 98 -23.05 11.74 0.45
N PRO A 99 -22.24 12.81 0.47
CA PRO A 99 -21.83 13.48 -0.76
C PRO A 99 -21.08 12.50 -1.67
N GLY A 100 -21.53 12.40 -2.92
CA GLY A 100 -20.95 11.50 -3.92
C GLY A 100 -21.54 10.09 -3.94
N LEU A 101 -22.42 9.72 -3.00
CA LEU A 101 -23.06 8.39 -2.98
C LEU A 101 -23.89 8.14 -4.24
N GLU A 102 -24.71 9.10 -4.66
CA GLU A 102 -25.54 8.97 -5.87
C GLU A 102 -24.70 8.70 -7.11
N GLY A 103 -23.64 9.48 -7.33
CA GLY A 103 -22.73 9.24 -8.44
C GLY A 103 -22.00 7.90 -8.31
N ALA A 104 -21.64 7.47 -7.10
CA ALA A 104 -21.05 6.15 -6.90
C ALA A 104 -22.03 5.03 -7.30
N LEU A 105 -23.30 5.16 -6.91
CA LEU A 105 -24.38 4.22 -7.28
C LEU A 105 -24.69 4.23 -8.78
N THR A 106 -24.38 5.30 -9.51
CA THR A 106 -24.45 5.26 -10.99
C THR A 106 -23.24 4.56 -11.63
N LEU A 107 -22.06 4.65 -11.01
CA LEU A 107 -20.81 4.05 -11.53
C LEU A 107 -20.71 2.54 -11.22
N LEU A 108 -21.27 2.10 -10.09
CA LEU A 108 -21.30 0.70 -9.64
C LEU A 108 -21.92 -0.26 -10.68
N PRO A 109 -23.16 -0.05 -11.16
CA PRO A 109 -23.78 -0.94 -12.14
C PRO A 109 -23.09 -0.88 -13.50
N LEU A 110 -22.37 0.21 -13.81
CA LEU A 110 -21.55 0.33 -15.01
C LEU A 110 -20.27 -0.53 -14.95
N GLY A 111 -19.97 -1.12 -13.79
CA GLY A 111 -18.80 -1.99 -13.59
C GLY A 111 -17.47 -1.24 -13.55
N LEU A 112 -17.47 0.10 -13.50
CA LEU A 112 -16.24 0.91 -13.55
C LEU A 112 -15.30 0.69 -12.36
N TYR A 113 -15.83 0.25 -11.22
CA TYR A 113 -15.01 -0.09 -10.05
C TYR A 113 -14.30 -1.44 -10.17
N LEU A 114 -14.78 -2.35 -11.02
CA LEU A 114 -14.18 -3.67 -11.18
C LEU A 114 -12.74 -3.64 -11.71
N PRO A 115 -12.40 -2.93 -12.82
CA PRO A 115 -11.02 -2.84 -13.28
C PRO A 115 -10.11 -2.14 -12.27
N LEU A 116 -10.62 -1.13 -11.55
CA LEU A 116 -9.88 -0.45 -10.50
C LEU A 116 -9.59 -1.38 -9.31
N ALA A 117 -10.59 -2.18 -8.90
CA ALA A 117 -10.43 -3.16 -7.84
C ALA A 117 -9.39 -4.22 -8.20
N LEU A 118 -9.43 -4.72 -9.44
CA LEU A 118 -8.43 -5.67 -9.95
C LEU A 118 -7.03 -5.06 -9.93
N ALA A 119 -6.88 -3.82 -10.40
CA ALA A 119 -5.59 -3.11 -10.37
C ALA A 119 -5.03 -2.98 -8.94
N LEU A 120 -5.91 -2.73 -7.96
CA LEU A 120 -5.57 -2.65 -6.54
C LEU A 120 -5.23 -4.02 -5.90
N ILE A 121 -5.73 -5.11 -6.46
CA ILE A 121 -5.43 -6.47 -5.99
C ILE A 121 -4.07 -6.96 -6.52
N ILE A 122 -3.64 -6.55 -7.72
CA ILE A 122 -2.39 -7.02 -8.35
C ILE A 122 -1.17 -7.01 -7.40
N PRO A 123 -0.90 -5.96 -6.60
CA PRO A 123 0.26 -5.91 -5.71
C PRO A 123 0.33 -7.04 -4.65
N LEU A 124 -0.79 -7.68 -4.29
CA LEU A 124 -0.79 -8.85 -3.39
C LEU A 124 0.02 -10.01 -3.96
N PHE A 125 -0.02 -10.19 -5.28
CA PHE A 125 0.59 -11.31 -5.98
C PHE A 125 2.05 -11.06 -6.37
N VAL A 126 2.61 -9.89 -6.05
CA VAL A 126 3.99 -9.52 -6.37
C VAL A 126 4.89 -9.88 -5.18
N PRO A 127 5.69 -10.98 -5.24
CA PRO A 127 6.42 -11.47 -4.07
C PRO A 127 7.48 -10.48 -3.56
N SER A 128 8.05 -9.66 -4.46
CA SER A 128 9.06 -8.64 -4.12
C SER A 128 8.53 -7.54 -3.19
N ARG A 129 7.21 -7.40 -3.04
CA ARG A 129 6.56 -6.44 -2.12
C ARG A 129 6.45 -6.95 -0.69
N TRP A 130 6.53 -8.27 -0.50
CA TRP A 130 6.48 -8.92 0.82
C TRP A 130 7.86 -9.00 1.46
N GLN A 131 8.91 -9.01 0.62
CA GLN A 131 10.28 -8.94 1.09
C GLN A 131 10.53 -7.55 1.66
N SER A 132 10.67 -7.49 2.99
CA SER A 132 11.08 -6.27 3.66
C SER A 132 12.42 -5.82 3.07
N TYR A 133 12.51 -4.56 2.65
CA TYR A 133 13.76 -3.93 2.27
C TYR A 133 14.70 -4.03 3.47
N ARG A 134 15.54 -5.07 3.51
CA ARG A 134 16.65 -5.18 4.43
C ARG A 134 17.71 -4.24 3.85
N PRO A 135 18.02 -3.10 4.50
CA PRO A 135 19.08 -2.24 4.01
C PRO A 135 20.34 -3.10 3.97
N ARG A 136 20.87 -3.34 2.77
CA ARG A 136 22.10 -4.13 2.57
C ARG A 136 23.33 -3.51 3.28
N GLY A 137 23.22 -2.30 3.82
CA GLY A 137 24.31 -1.58 4.47
C GLY A 137 24.41 -1.72 6.00
N ALA A 138 23.48 -2.38 6.69
CA ALA A 138 23.59 -2.57 8.14
C ALA A 138 24.46 -3.76 8.56
N HIS A 139 24.77 -4.67 7.62
CA HIS A 139 25.75 -5.74 7.83
C HIS A 139 27.17 -5.31 7.45
N ALA A 140 27.33 -4.35 6.53
CA ALA A 140 28.63 -3.78 6.20
C ALA A 140 29.26 -2.97 7.36
N ALA A 141 28.45 -2.35 8.22
CA ALA A 141 28.98 -1.59 9.36
C ALA A 141 29.43 -2.46 10.55
N GLY A 142 28.95 -3.71 10.65
CA GLY A 142 29.36 -4.65 11.70
C GLY A 142 30.46 -5.63 11.25
N GLU A 143 30.48 -5.98 9.96
CA GLU A 143 31.52 -6.84 9.39
C GLU A 143 32.89 -6.12 9.34
N ASP A 144 32.90 -4.79 9.17
CA ASP A 144 34.14 -4.01 9.25
C ASP A 144 34.74 -4.09 10.66
N GLU A 145 33.93 -3.90 11.72
CA GLU A 145 34.39 -3.98 13.12
C GLU A 145 34.89 -5.38 13.50
N GLU A 146 34.17 -6.45 13.14
CA GLU A 146 34.59 -7.83 13.38
C GLU A 146 35.87 -8.20 12.59
N TYR A 147 36.05 -7.70 11.36
CA TYR A 147 37.28 -7.91 10.58
C TYR A 147 38.51 -7.21 11.18
N PHE A 148 38.32 -6.03 11.80
CA PHE A 148 39.40 -5.36 12.52
C PHE A 148 39.70 -6.03 13.86
N GLU A 149 38.69 -6.51 14.60
CA GLU A 149 38.87 -7.17 15.90
C GLU A 149 39.66 -8.50 15.77
N ASP A 150 39.33 -9.33 14.77
CA ASP A 150 40.05 -10.60 14.48
C ASP A 150 41.51 -10.36 14.02
N LEU A 151 41.81 -9.19 13.45
CA LEU A 151 43.18 -8.82 13.03
C LEU A 151 44.05 -8.34 14.20
N TYR A 152 43.45 -7.83 15.28
CA TYR A 152 44.19 -7.37 16.47
C TYR A 152 44.33 -8.46 17.55
N ASP A 153 43.51 -9.51 17.52
CA ASP A 153 43.60 -10.65 18.45
C ASP A 153 44.67 -11.71 18.04
N ASP A 154 45.12 -11.75 16.78
CA ASP A 154 46.13 -12.74 16.30
C ASP A 154 47.59 -12.39 16.70
N ASP A 155 47.84 -11.19 17.23
CA ASP A 155 49.18 -10.74 17.64
C ASP A 155 49.47 -10.99 19.15
N GLY A 156 48.53 -11.58 19.90
CA GLY A 156 48.52 -11.55 21.37
C GLY A 156 48.90 -12.83 22.13
N ASP A 157 48.63 -14.03 21.61
CA ASP A 157 48.64 -15.24 22.46
C ASP A 157 49.79 -16.23 22.17
N GLU A 158 50.90 -15.91 22.83
CA GLU A 158 51.66 -16.83 23.69
C GLU A 158 52.07 -18.21 23.14
N ALA A 159 53.37 -18.28 22.84
CA ALA A 159 54.18 -19.49 22.86
C ALA A 159 53.98 -20.30 24.17
N ALA A 160 53.11 -21.30 24.14
CA ALA A 160 52.99 -22.29 25.21
C ALA A 160 54.25 -23.19 25.26
N PRO A 161 55.00 -23.24 26.38
CA PRO A 161 56.16 -24.11 26.48
C PRO A 161 55.75 -25.59 26.64
N PRO A 162 56.56 -26.55 26.16
CA PRO A 162 56.21 -27.96 26.17
C PRO A 162 56.21 -28.53 27.60
N ARG A 163 55.09 -29.12 28.01
CA ARG A 163 54.96 -29.86 29.28
C ARG A 163 55.91 -31.06 29.29
N ARG A 164 56.96 -30.99 30.11
CA ARG A 164 57.83 -32.11 30.48
C ARG A 164 57.01 -33.16 31.24
N ARG A 165 56.97 -34.38 30.72
CA ARG A 165 56.51 -35.59 31.43
C ARG A 165 57.64 -36.07 32.33
N ASP A 166 57.52 -35.83 33.64
CA ASP A 166 58.32 -36.54 34.63
C ASP A 166 57.58 -37.83 35.00
N ALA A 167 58.04 -38.96 34.45
CA ALA A 167 57.72 -40.28 34.95
C ALA A 167 58.81 -40.66 35.97
N GLY A 168 58.50 -40.49 37.25
CA GLY A 168 59.32 -40.93 38.37
C GLY A 168 59.41 -42.46 38.41
N ALA A 169 60.65 -42.95 38.50
CA ALA A 169 60.99 -44.31 38.86
C ALA A 169 61.16 -44.39 40.39
N ALA A 170 60.47 -45.35 41.02
CA ALA A 170 60.93 -46.20 42.14
C ALA A 170 59.74 -47.00 42.67
#